data_AF-A0A1W2AM08-F1
#
_entry.id   AF-A0A1W2AM08-F1
#
_cell.length_a   1.000
_cell.length_b   1.000
_cell.length_c   1.000
_cell.angle_alpha   90.00
_cell.angle_beta   90.00
_cell.angle_gamma   90.00
#
_symmetry.space_group_name_H-M   'P 1'
#
loop_
_entity.id
_entity.type
_entity.pdbx_description
1 polymer ?
#
loop_
_entity_poly.entity_id
_entity_poly.type
_entity_poly.pdbx_seq_one_letter_code
_entity_poly.pdbx_strand_id
1 'polypeptide(L)'
;MEHDVAIWHYIAGIGMFCCLGALAHVCRALFNPVNDRSPDFSTLEMALDDDLPGEQGPLRTDYDASGHYRLTSMRNLRNAVALSALSGLCVMLASPDVAAVMAKVVDTGLGSMDNILAFRIETASWS
;
A
#
# COMPACT_ATOMS: atom_id res chain seq x y z
N MET A 1 -0.62 -0.58 28.94
CA MET A 1 0.78 -0.71 28.50
C MET A 1 0.96 0.39 27.48
N GLU A 2 1.70 1.45 27.80
CA GLU A 2 2.20 2.35 26.76
C GLU A 2 3.09 1.49 25.85
N HIS A 3 2.77 1.40 24.57
CA HIS A 3 3.69 0.79 23.62
C HIS A 3 4.73 1.85 23.29
N ASP A 4 5.98 1.61 23.68
CA ASP A 4 7.10 2.48 23.29
C ASP A 4 7.31 2.41 21.78
N VAL A 5 6.79 3.41 21.07
CA VAL A 5 6.92 3.49 19.60
C VAL A 5 8.32 3.97 19.24
N ALA A 6 9.23 3.02 19.01
CA ALA A 6 10.55 3.28 18.45
C ALA A 6 10.52 3.64 16.94
N ILE A 7 11.58 4.30 16.46
CA ILE A 7 11.73 4.72 15.06
C ILE A 7 11.61 3.56 14.05
N TRP A 8 12.05 2.37 14.45
CA TRP A 8 12.03 1.21 13.58
C TRP A 8 10.59 0.76 13.24
N HIS A 9 9.63 0.97 14.14
CA HIS A 9 8.22 0.67 13.87
C HIS A 9 7.66 1.51 12.73
N TYR A 10 8.12 2.77 12.58
CA TYR A 10 7.77 3.60 11.43
C TYR A 10 8.37 3.06 10.14
N ILE A 11 9.63 2.58 10.18
CA ILE A 11 10.29 1.97 9.02
C ILE A 11 9.56 0.68 8.60
N ALA A 12 9.23 -0.20 9.55
CA ALA A 12 8.44 -1.40 9.30
C ALA A 12 7.03 -1.07 8.80
N GLY A 13 6.40 -0.04 9.38
CA GLY A 13 5.12 0.52 8.94
C GLY A 13 5.14 0.94 7.46
N ILE A 14 6.16 1.69 7.04
CA ILE A 14 6.35 2.08 5.62
C ILE A 14 6.41 0.83 4.74
N GLY A 15 7.17 -0.20 5.15
CA GLY A 15 7.23 -1.47 4.41
C GLY A 15 5.86 -2.12 4.25
N MET A 16 5.05 -2.19 5.32
CA MET A 16 3.70 -2.72 5.25
C MET A 16 2.77 -1.89 4.37
N PHE A 17 2.84 -0.56 4.45
CA PHE A 17 2.03 0.31 3.58
C PHE A 17 2.45 0.21 2.11
N CYS A 18 3.74 -0.05 1.82
CA CYS A 18 4.17 -0.39 0.47
C CYS A 18 3.51 -1.69 -0.03
N CYS A 19 3.47 -2.74 0.81
CA CYS A 19 2.78 -3.98 0.48
C CYS A 19 1.27 -3.76 0.25
N LEU A 20 0.63 -2.95 1.10
CA LEU A 20 -0.78 -2.58 0.94
C LEU A 20 -1.03 -1.79 -0.35
N GLY A 21 -0.13 -0.88 -0.73
CA GLY A 21 -0.24 -0.13 -1.99
C GLY A 21 -0.08 -1.03 -3.22
N ALA A 22 0.84 -1.99 -3.16
CA ALA A 22 0.98 -3.00 -4.21
C ALA A 22 -0.26 -3.90 -4.31
N LEU A 23 -0.82 -4.33 -3.16
CA LEU A 23 -2.05 -5.09 -3.11
C LEU A 23 -3.23 -4.28 -3.68
N ALA A 24 -3.36 -3.01 -3.30
CA ALA A 24 -4.40 -2.13 -3.82
C ALA A 24 -4.29 -1.93 -5.33
N HIS A 25 -3.07 -1.81 -5.86
CA HIS A 25 -2.81 -1.76 -7.31
C HIS A 25 -3.30 -3.03 -8.02
N VAL A 26 -2.99 -4.22 -7.47
CA VAL A 26 -3.47 -5.50 -8.02
C VAL A 26 -4.98 -5.63 -7.92
N CYS A 27 -5.56 -5.32 -6.75
CA CYS A 27 -7.00 -5.42 -6.52
C CYS A 27 -7.79 -4.51 -7.47
N ARG A 28 -7.35 -3.25 -7.64
CA ARG A 28 -7.99 -2.32 -8.58
C ARG A 28 -7.88 -2.84 -10.02
N ALA A 29 -6.75 -3.42 -10.43
CA ALA A 29 -6.61 -3.89 -11.79
C ALA A 29 -7.39 -5.18 -12.10
N LEU A 30 -7.53 -6.09 -11.12
CA LEU A 30 -8.15 -7.41 -11.34
C LEU A 30 -9.65 -7.42 -11.05
N PHE A 31 -10.10 -6.66 -10.06
CA PHE A 31 -11.46 -6.77 -9.53
C PHE A 31 -12.33 -5.55 -9.85
N ASN A 32 -11.82 -4.54 -10.55
CA ASN A 32 -12.66 -3.41 -10.95
C ASN A 32 -13.55 -3.83 -12.14
N PRO A 33 -14.88 -3.96 -11.95
CA PRO A 33 -15.77 -4.34 -13.03
C PRO A 33 -16.18 -3.15 -13.90
N VAL A 34 -15.78 -1.93 -13.51
CA VAL A 34 -16.18 -0.68 -14.14
C VAL A 34 -15.04 -0.14 -14.98
N ASN A 35 -15.37 0.31 -16.19
CA ASN A 35 -14.47 1.09 -17.02
C ASN A 35 -14.16 2.41 -16.32
N ASP A 36 -12.92 2.57 -15.84
CA ASP A 36 -12.47 3.76 -15.11
C ASP A 36 -12.64 5.04 -15.94
N ARG A 37 -12.62 4.92 -17.28
CA ARG A 37 -12.80 6.02 -18.23
C ARG A 37 -14.26 6.27 -18.63
N SER A 38 -15.22 5.58 -18.01
CA SER A 38 -16.64 5.79 -18.29
C SER A 38 -17.07 7.20 -17.88
N PRO A 39 -17.84 7.93 -18.72
CA PRO A 39 -18.30 9.29 -18.42
C PRO A 39 -19.16 9.40 -17.14
N ASP A 40 -19.72 8.29 -16.66
CA ASP A 40 -20.50 8.26 -15.41
C ASP A 40 -19.63 8.28 -14.14
N PHE A 41 -18.34 7.95 -14.26
CA PHE A 41 -17.37 7.87 -13.14
C PHE A 41 -16.25 8.91 -13.24
N SER A 42 -16.30 9.78 -14.26
CA SER A 42 -15.24 10.75 -14.57
C SER A 42 -15.16 11.92 -13.60
N THR A 43 -16.07 12.07 -12.64
CA THR A 43 -16.19 13.30 -11.83
C THR A 43 -14.98 13.61 -10.94
N LEU A 44 -14.10 12.63 -10.64
CA LEU A 44 -12.85 12.88 -9.91
C LEU A 44 -11.60 12.87 -10.82
N GLU A 45 -11.59 12.06 -11.88
CA GLU A 45 -10.44 11.98 -12.80
C GLU A 45 -10.44 13.13 -13.81
N MET A 46 -11.60 13.59 -14.27
CA MET A 46 -11.76 14.72 -15.19
C MET A 46 -11.34 16.05 -14.56
N ALA A 47 -11.48 16.21 -13.23
CA ALA A 47 -10.99 17.39 -12.51
C ALA A 47 -9.45 17.48 -12.46
N LEU A 48 -8.73 16.39 -12.73
CA LEU A 48 -7.27 16.34 -12.79
C LEU A 48 -6.73 16.25 -14.23
N ASP A 49 -7.52 15.75 -15.19
CA ASP A 49 -7.07 15.48 -16.57
C ASP A 49 -7.45 16.56 -17.60
N ASP A 50 -8.52 17.35 -17.41
CA ASP A 50 -9.01 18.23 -18.48
C ASP A 50 -8.38 19.64 -18.54
N ASP A 51 -7.82 20.18 -17.44
CA ASP A 51 -7.33 21.58 -17.39
C ASP A 51 -5.86 21.75 -17.00
N LEU A 52 -5.11 20.66 -16.81
CA LEU A 52 -3.68 20.73 -16.54
C LEU A 52 -2.89 20.52 -17.85
N PRO A 53 -2.25 21.57 -18.41
CA PRO A 53 -1.43 21.44 -19.60
C PRO A 53 -0.17 20.65 -19.25
N GLY A 54 -0.23 19.34 -19.44
CA GLY A 54 0.89 18.45 -19.24
C GLY A 54 0.45 16.99 -19.31
N GLU A 55 0.61 16.39 -20.49
CA GLU A 55 0.44 14.94 -20.75
C GLU A 55 1.33 14.01 -19.86
N GLN A 56 1.97 14.54 -18.80
CA GLN A 56 3.09 13.92 -18.08
C GLN A 56 3.05 14.15 -16.55
N GLY A 57 1.87 14.31 -15.95
CA GLY A 57 1.75 14.42 -14.49
C GLY A 57 2.28 13.19 -13.74
N PRO A 58 3.06 13.34 -12.65
CA PRO A 58 3.64 12.19 -11.93
C PRO A 58 2.59 11.28 -11.28
N LEU A 59 1.38 11.79 -11.04
CA LEU A 59 0.25 11.10 -10.41
C LEU A 59 -0.77 10.55 -11.42
N ARG A 60 -0.51 10.66 -12.73
CA ARG A 60 -1.42 10.15 -13.76
C ARG A 60 -1.56 8.63 -13.69
N THR A 61 -2.75 8.16 -14.01
CA THR A 61 -3.10 6.75 -14.11
C THR A 61 -3.03 6.30 -15.57
N ASP A 62 -2.42 5.15 -15.82
CA ASP A 62 -2.40 4.51 -17.12
C ASP A 62 -3.56 3.51 -17.24
N TYR A 63 -4.28 3.59 -18.37
CA TYR A 63 -5.37 2.68 -18.71
C TYR A 63 -4.99 1.78 -19.88
N ASP A 64 -5.68 0.65 -20.01
CA ASP A 64 -5.61 -0.20 -21.19
C ASP A 64 -6.52 0.30 -22.33
N ALA A 65 -6.52 -0.42 -23.46
CA ALA A 65 -7.32 -0.06 -24.63
C ALA A 65 -8.84 -0.11 -24.38
N SER A 66 -9.29 -0.83 -23.35
CA SER A 66 -10.69 -0.91 -22.94
C SER A 66 -11.07 0.14 -21.89
N GLY A 67 -10.11 0.95 -21.43
CA GLY A 67 -10.32 2.01 -20.43
C GLY A 67 -10.21 1.55 -18.98
N HIS A 68 -9.77 0.31 -18.73
CA HIS A 68 -9.55 -0.18 -17.36
C HIS A 68 -8.15 0.15 -16.85
N TYR A 69 -8.02 0.29 -15.54
CA TYR A 69 -6.74 0.47 -14.86
C TYR A 69 -5.70 -0.59 -15.27
N ARG A 70 -4.54 -0.15 -15.76
CA ARG A 70 -3.52 -1.06 -16.31
C ARG A 70 -2.66 -1.68 -15.21
N LEU A 71 -2.77 -3.00 -15.02
CA LEU A 71 -1.94 -3.79 -14.08
C LEU A 71 -0.44 -3.71 -14.40
N THR A 72 -0.07 -3.76 -15.68
CA THR A 72 1.35 -3.81 -16.10
C THR A 72 2.03 -2.44 -16.08
N SER A 73 1.35 -1.37 -15.66
CA SER A 73 1.96 -0.05 -15.55
C SER A 73 2.78 0.07 -14.27
N MET A 74 4.10 0.22 -14.43
CA MET A 74 5.01 0.56 -13.34
C MET A 74 4.71 1.94 -12.72
N ARG A 75 4.14 2.86 -13.51
CA ARG A 75 3.72 4.18 -13.00
C ARG A 75 2.56 4.02 -12.03
N ASN A 76 1.55 3.25 -12.42
CA ASN A 76 0.40 2.93 -11.58
C ASN A 76 0.83 2.24 -10.28
N LEU A 77 1.72 1.24 -10.38
CA LEU A 77 2.26 0.55 -9.21
C LEU A 77 3.02 1.53 -8.31
N ARG A 78 3.94 2.32 -8.88
CA ARG A 78 4.71 3.32 -8.13
C ARG A 78 3.77 4.29 -7.41
N ASN A 79 2.77 4.81 -8.10
CA ASN A 79 1.85 5.80 -7.55
C ASN A 79 1.00 5.19 -6.42
N ALA A 80 0.46 3.98 -6.61
CA ALA A 80 -0.28 3.28 -5.58
C ALA A 80 0.57 2.98 -4.33
N VAL A 81 1.80 2.50 -4.53
CA VAL A 81 2.76 2.22 -3.45
C VAL A 81 3.16 3.52 -2.74
N ALA A 82 3.54 4.56 -3.48
CA ALA A 82 3.97 5.84 -2.90
C ALA A 82 2.85 6.54 -2.14
N LEU A 83 1.63 6.60 -2.71
CA LEU A 83 0.48 7.20 -2.04
C LEU A 83 0.12 6.44 -0.77
N SER A 84 0.11 5.11 -0.81
CA SER A 84 -0.14 4.27 0.37
C SER A 84 0.93 4.46 1.45
N ALA A 85 2.21 4.42 1.07
CA ALA A 85 3.33 4.58 1.99
C ALA A 85 3.36 5.97 2.65
N LEU A 86 3.21 7.03 1.85
CA LEU A 86 3.24 8.41 2.34
C LEU A 86 2.01 8.72 3.20
N SER A 87 0.81 8.32 2.77
CA SER A 87 -0.40 8.53 3.57
C SER A 87 -0.36 7.75 4.88
N GLY A 88 0.03 6.47 4.84
CA GLY A 88 0.19 5.65 6.03
C GLY A 88 1.21 6.21 7.02
N LEU A 89 2.37 6.66 6.52
CA LEU A 89 3.38 7.33 7.35
C LEU A 89 2.84 8.65 7.94
N CYS A 90 2.18 9.49 7.14
CA CYS A 90 1.57 10.73 7.62
C CYS A 90 0.55 10.46 8.74
N VAL A 91 -0.29 9.43 8.60
CA VAL A 91 -1.27 9.06 9.63
C VAL A 91 -0.57 8.58 10.91
N MET A 92 0.49 7.76 10.80
CA MET A 92 1.27 7.34 11.96
C MET A 92 1.93 8.51 12.68
N LEU A 93 2.45 9.50 11.95
CA LEU A 93 3.07 10.69 12.54
C LEU A 93 2.03 11.65 13.16
N ALA A 94 0.83 11.69 12.60
CA ALA A 94 -0.25 12.57 13.07
C ALA A 94 -1.04 11.98 14.24
N SER A 95 -1.05 10.65 14.41
CA SER A 95 -1.86 9.96 15.42
C SER A 95 -1.03 8.96 16.23
N PRO A 96 -0.75 9.27 17.52
CA PRO A 96 -0.05 8.37 18.43
C PRO A 96 -0.74 7.01 18.58
N ASP A 97 -2.08 6.98 18.56
CA ASP A 97 -2.85 5.74 18.66
C ASP A 97 -2.60 4.83 17.46
N VAL A 98 -2.52 5.39 16.24
CA VAL A 98 -2.21 4.61 15.04
C VAL A 98 -0.78 4.09 15.10
N ALA A 99 0.17 4.91 15.56
CA ALA A 99 1.55 4.49 15.74
C ALA A 99 1.69 3.34 16.74
N ALA A 100 0.96 3.40 17.86
CA ALA A 100 0.93 2.34 18.88
C ALA A 100 0.30 1.04 18.36
N VAL A 101 -0.81 1.14 17.62
CA VAL A 101 -1.42 -0.02 16.95
C VAL A 101 -0.44 -0.65 15.97
N MET A 102 0.27 0.17 15.19
CA MET A 102 1.23 -0.34 14.22
C MET A 102 2.41 -1.04 14.89
N ALA A 103 2.97 -0.45 15.95
CA ALA A 103 4.03 -1.08 16.75
C ALA A 103 3.58 -2.45 17.25
N LYS A 104 2.37 -2.55 17.80
CA LYS A 104 1.81 -3.83 18.26
C LYS A 104 1.68 -4.86 17.14
N VAL A 105 1.18 -4.47 15.96
CA VAL A 105 1.05 -5.37 14.80
C VAL A 105 2.42 -5.89 14.38
N VAL A 106 3.39 -5.00 14.31
CA VAL A 106 4.76 -5.29 13.92
C VAL A 106 5.42 -6.26 14.92
N ASP A 107 5.36 -5.97 16.22
CA ASP A 107 5.94 -6.82 17.26
C ASP A 107 5.29 -8.20 17.29
N THR A 108 3.96 -8.24 17.20
CA THR A 108 3.21 -9.51 17.18
C THR A 108 3.54 -10.33 15.94
N GLY A 109 3.68 -9.68 14.79
CA GLY A 109 4.06 -10.32 13.54
C GLY A 109 5.47 -10.93 13.61
N LEU A 110 6.47 -10.16 14.05
CA LEU A 110 7.83 -10.66 14.21
C LEU A 110 7.92 -11.79 15.24
N GLY A 111 7.26 -11.65 16.39
CA GLY A 111 7.21 -12.72 17.39
C GLY A 111 6.58 -14.00 16.85
N SER A 112 5.57 -13.89 15.99
CA SER A 112 4.96 -15.05 15.32
C SER A 112 5.93 -15.73 14.34
N MET A 113 6.74 -14.95 13.62
CA MET A 113 7.75 -15.48 12.70
C MET A 113 8.87 -16.21 13.46
N ASP A 114 9.32 -15.65 14.58
CA ASP A 114 10.33 -16.26 15.45
C ASP A 114 9.83 -17.59 16.01
N ASN A 115 8.58 -17.65 16.48
CA ASN A 115 7.95 -18.90 16.94
C ASN A 115 7.92 -19.97 15.84
N ILE A 116 7.56 -19.61 14.60
CA ILE A 116 7.57 -20.54 13.48
C ILE A 116 8.98 -21.04 13.19
N LEU A 117 9.98 -20.14 13.22
CA LEU A 117 11.37 -20.50 12.98
C LEU A 117 11.91 -21.45 14.07
N ALA A 118 11.69 -21.12 15.33
CA ALA A 118 12.09 -21.95 16.47
C ALA A 118 11.48 -23.35 16.37
N PHE A 119 10.17 -23.43 16.08
CA PHE A 119 9.49 -24.71 15.86
C PHE A 119 10.11 -25.53 14.73
N ARG A 120 10.48 -24.89 13.61
CA ARG A 120 11.12 -25.57 12.47
C ARG A 120 12.52 -26.08 12.81
N ILE A 121 13.31 -25.31 13.55
CA ILE A 121 14.66 -25.70 13.99
C ILE A 121 14.58 -26.90 14.94
N GLU A 122 13.70 -26.83 15.93
CA GLU A 122 13.50 -27.93 16.89
C GLU A 122 13.09 -29.21 16.16
N THR A 123 12.10 -29.14 15.27
CA THR A 123 11.63 -30.30 14.51
C THR A 123 12.73 -30.88 13.60
N ALA A 124 13.54 -30.04 12.96
CA ALA A 124 14.64 -30.48 12.10
C ALA A 124 15.78 -31.15 12.87
N SER A 125 15.95 -30.83 14.16
CA SER A 125 16.95 -31.48 15.00
C SER A 125 16.56 -32.90 15.44
N TRP A 126 15.31 -33.30 15.21
CA TRP A 126 14.77 -34.63 15.58
C TRP A 126 14.65 -35.59 14.39
N SER A 127 14.99 -35.12 13.18
CA SER A 127 15.03 -35.91 11.93
C SER A 127 16.45 -36.29 11.55
#